data_AF-A0A2E4YCR8-F1
#
_entry.id   AF-A0A2E4YCR8-F1
#
_cell.length_a   1.000
_cell.length_b   1.000
_cell.length_c   1.000
_cell.angle_alpha   90.00
_cell.angle_beta   90.00
_cell.angle_gamma   90.00
#
_symmetry.space_group_name_H-M   'P 1'
#
loop_
_entity.id
_entity.type
_entity.pdbx_description
1 polymer ?
#
loop_
_entity_poly.entity_id
_entity_poly.type
_entity_poly.pdbx_seq_one_letter_code
_entity_poly.pdbx_strand_id
1 'polypeptide(L)' 'MAAVELETVFELWDKVKGFIPAKDKLEAAETFIKVCDDSGIEQHEIDEFADGDKILETAVDRYFDEWEDEEEDW' A
#
# COMPACT_ATOMS: atom_id res chain seq x y z
N MET A 1 -9.89 -18.99 -4.69
CA MET A 1 -8.73 -18.22 -5.20
C MET A 1 -7.60 -18.47 -4.20
N ALA A 2 -6.34 -18.62 -4.65
CA ALA A 2 -5.25 -18.68 -3.69
C ALA A 2 -5.21 -17.31 -3.01
N ALA A 3 -5.51 -17.25 -1.71
CA ALA A 3 -5.30 -16.06 -0.92
C ALA A 3 -3.79 -15.86 -0.90
N VAL A 4 -3.30 -14.78 -1.52
CA VAL A 4 -1.91 -14.41 -1.37
C VAL A 4 -1.77 -13.89 0.06
N GLU A 5 -0.82 -14.45 0.80
CA GLU A 5 -0.59 -14.06 2.19
C GLU A 5 0.06 -12.66 2.22
N LEU A 6 -0.40 -11.79 3.12
CA LEU A 6 0.08 -10.40 3.26
C LEU A 6 1.61 -10.33 3.36
N GLU A 7 2.21 -11.21 4.17
CA GLU A 7 3.66 -11.35 4.32
C GLU A 7 4.37 -11.60 2.98
N THR A 8 3.79 -12.42 2.09
CA THR A 8 4.36 -12.69 0.77
C THR A 8 4.35 -11.45 -0.12
N VAL A 9 3.29 -10.63 -0.02
CA VAL A 9 3.15 -9.40 -0.81
C VAL A 9 4.16 -8.34 -0.35
N PHE A 10 4.35 -8.20 0.97
CA PHE A 10 5.34 -7.27 1.53
C PHE A 10 6.79 -7.74 1.32
N GLU A 11 7.06 -9.05 1.38
CA GLU A 11 8.38 -9.58 0.99
C GLU A 11 8.68 -9.24 -0.48
N LEU A 12 7.68 -9.36 -1.36
CA LEU A 12 7.84 -8.96 -2.76
C LEU A 12 8.20 -7.48 -2.88
N TRP A 13 7.49 -6.59 -2.19
CA TRP A 13 7.82 -5.16 -2.15
C TRP A 13 9.28 -4.92 -1.76
N ASP A 14 9.73 -5.54 -0.67
CA ASP A 14 11.10 -5.41 -0.18
C ASP A 14 12.15 -5.84 -1.21
N LYS A 15 11.86 -6.88 -2.01
CA LYS A 15 12.75 -7.29 -3.10
C LYS A 15 12.72 -6.32 -4.28
N VAL A 16 11.55 -5.79 -4.65
CA VAL A 16 11.41 -5.00 -5.90
C VAL A 16 11.68 -3.52 -5.72
N LYS A 17 11.46 -2.94 -4.53
CA LYS A 17 11.56 -1.49 -4.26
C LYS A 17 12.94 -0.91 -4.55
N GLY A 18 13.99 -1.72 -4.53
CA GLY A 18 15.35 -1.33 -4.90
C GLY A 18 15.54 -1.08 -6.40
N PHE A 19 14.69 -1.66 -7.24
CA PHE A 19 14.74 -1.55 -8.70
C PHE A 19 13.86 -0.43 -9.25
N ILE A 20 12.97 0.12 -8.42
CA ILE A 20 12.06 1.20 -8.81
C ILE A 20 12.80 2.54 -8.73
N PRO A 21 12.84 3.33 -9.82
CA PRO A 21 13.43 4.67 -9.79
C PRO A 21 12.78 5.53 -8.71
N ALA A 22 13.57 6.37 -8.03
CA ALA A 22 13.07 7.18 -6.91
C ALA A 22 11.85 8.06 -7.28
N LYS A 23 11.82 8.60 -8.51
CA LYS A 23 10.70 9.42 -9.00
C LYS A 23 9.38 8.67 -9.17
N ASP A 24 9.43 7.35 -9.32
CA ASP A 24 8.27 6.50 -9.61
C ASP A 24 7.87 5.67 -8.37
N LYS A 25 8.64 5.75 -7.28
CA LYS A 25 8.52 4.83 -6.15
C LYS A 25 7.25 5.03 -5.33
N LEU A 26 6.79 6.28 -5.19
CA LEU A 26 5.55 6.58 -4.48
C LEU A 26 4.33 6.10 -5.26
N GLU A 27 4.26 6.36 -6.57
CA GLU A 27 3.17 5.87 -7.44
C GLU A 27 3.11 4.32 -7.46
N ALA A 28 4.27 3.67 -7.48
CA ALA A 28 4.35 2.21 -7.39
C ALA A 28 3.87 1.69 -6.03
N ALA A 29 4.16 2.41 -4.94
CA ALA A 29 3.67 2.08 -3.61
C ALA A 29 2.16 2.28 -3.49
N GLU A 30 1.60 3.37 -4.00
CA GLU A 30 0.15 3.61 -4.04
C GLU A 30 -0.57 2.49 -4.81
N THR A 31 -0.01 2.05 -5.94
CA THR A 31 -0.52 0.90 -6.70
C THR A 31 -0.43 -0.40 -5.89
N PHE A 32 0.64 -0.59 -5.12
CA PHE A 32 0.84 -1.75 -4.27
C PHE A 32 -0.20 -1.80 -3.13
N ILE A 33 -0.44 -0.69 -2.45
CA ILE A 33 -1.48 -0.57 -1.40
C ILE A 33 -2.86 -0.87 -1.97
N LYS A 34 -3.20 -0.30 -3.13
CA LYS A 34 -4.46 -0.60 -3.82
C LYS A 34 -4.65 -2.09 -4.08
N VAL A 35 -3.60 -2.81 -4.49
CA VAL A 35 -3.69 -4.26 -4.72
C VAL A 35 -3.96 -5.03 -3.41
N CYS A 36 -3.40 -4.58 -2.29
CA CYS A 36 -3.69 -5.15 -0.98
C CYS A 36 -5.17 -4.96 -0.60
N ASP A 37 -5.68 -3.73 -0.75
CA ASP A 37 -7.07 -3.38 -0.49
C ASP A 37 -8.06 -4.13 -1.41
N ASP A 38 -7.80 -4.14 -2.74
CA ASP A 38 -8.58 -4.91 -3.73
C ASP A 38 -8.59 -6.43 -3.43
N SER A 39 -7.59 -6.93 -2.69
CA SER A 39 -7.50 -8.32 -2.25
C SER A 39 -8.25 -8.61 -0.95
N GLY A 40 -8.83 -7.59 -0.32
CA GLY A 40 -9.61 -7.68 0.91
C GLY A 40 -8.77 -7.68 2.19
N ILE A 41 -7.53 -7.18 2.12
CA ILE A 41 -6.69 -6.96 3.31
C ILE A 41 -7.14 -5.67 3.99
N GLU A 42 -7.36 -5.70 5.29
CA GLU A 42 -7.82 -4.51 6.02
C GLU A 42 -6.69 -3.49 6.19
N GLN A 43 -7.02 -2.20 6.16
CA GLN A 43 -6.06 -1.10 6.31
C GLN A 43 -5.13 -1.28 7.52
N HIS A 44 -5.68 -1.66 8.68
CA HIS A 44 -4.88 -1.85 9.89
C HIS A 44 -3.79 -2.94 9.76
N GLU A 45 -4.02 -3.96 8.94
CA GLU A 45 -3.02 -5.00 8.64
C GLU A 45 -1.96 -4.46 7.69
N ILE A 46 -2.37 -3.66 6.69
CA ILE A 46 -1.45 -2.97 5.77
C ILE A 46 -0.53 -2.02 6.55
N ASP A 47 -1.08 -1.25 7.49
CA ASP A 47 -0.34 -0.32 8.36
C ASP A 47 0.74 -1.03 9.17
N GLU A 48 0.41 -2.17 9.78
CA GLU A 48 1.36 -2.96 10.58
C GLU A 48 2.56 -3.41 9.74
N PHE A 49 2.33 -3.80 8.48
CA PHE A 49 3.39 -4.25 7.58
C PHE A 49 4.13 -3.09 6.87
N ALA A 50 3.50 -1.93 6.73
CA ALA A 50 4.10 -0.73 6.16
C ALA A 50 5.07 -0.02 7.12
N ASP A 51 4.93 -0.25 8.43
CA ASP A 51 5.76 0.37 9.46
C ASP A 51 7.27 0.22 9.18
N GLY A 52 7.97 1.34 9.15
CA GLY A 52 9.40 1.41 8.88
C GLY A 52 9.76 1.59 7.39
N ASP A 53 8.81 1.47 6.47
CA ASP A 53 8.96 1.91 5.08
C ASP A 53 8.16 3.19 4.82
N LYS A 54 8.85 4.33 4.97
CA LYS A 54 8.28 5.67 4.77
C LYS A 54 7.53 5.87 3.46
N ILE A 55 7.92 5.13 2.41
CA ILE A 55 7.23 5.24 1.12
C ILE A 55 5.89 4.52 1.17
N LEU A 56 5.82 3.35 1.81
CA LEU A 56 4.55 2.65 2.02
C LEU A 56 3.67 3.40 3.01
N GLU A 57 4.22 3.89 4.13
CA GLU A 57 3.50 4.73 5.09
C GLU A 57 2.82 5.92 4.38
N THR A 58 3.59 6.67 3.56
CA THR A 58 3.03 7.78 2.78
C THR A 58 1.99 7.32 1.77
N ALA A 59 2.16 6.15 1.16
CA ALA A 59 1.23 5.63 0.17
C ALA A 59 -0.10 5.17 0.80
N VAL A 60 -0.04 4.57 1.99
CA VAL A 60 -1.21 4.24 2.81
C VAL A 60 -1.97 5.51 3.12
N ASP A 61 -1.31 6.51 3.74
CA ASP A 61 -1.94 7.77 4.12
C ASP A 61 -2.65 8.37 2.91
N ARG A 62 -1.97 8.49 1.76
CA ARG A 62 -2.56 9.08 0.56
C ARG A 62 -3.69 8.26 -0.03
N TYR A 63 -3.57 6.95 -0.04
CA TYR A 63 -4.62 6.09 -0.58
C TYR A 63 -5.87 6.22 0.30
N PHE A 64 -5.77 5.99 1.61
CA PHE A 64 -6.90 5.95 2.54
C PHE A 64 -7.44 7.33 2.94
N ASP A 65 -6.62 8.38 3.05
CA ASP A 65 -7.10 9.75 3.28
C ASP A 65 -7.86 10.30 2.05
N GLU A 66 -7.47 9.94 0.82
CA GLU A 66 -8.23 10.32 -0.39
C GLU A 66 -9.65 9.71 -0.41
N TRP A 67 -9.90 8.60 0.31
CA TRP A 67 -11.25 8.04 0.46
C TRP A 67 -12.07 8.71 1.56
N GLU A 68 -11.45 9.27 2.61
CA GLU A 68 -12.18 10.00 3.67
C GLU A 68 -12.69 11.37 3.19
N ASP A 69 -11.97 12.07 2.30
CA ASP A 69 -12.40 13.38 1.75
C ASP A 69 -13.54 13.28 0.71
N GLU A 70 -13.88 12.09 0.20
CA GLU A 70 -15.04 11.89 -0.71
C GLU A 70 -16.38 11.67 0.03
N GLU A 71 -16.39 11.57 1.36
CA GLU A 71 -17.60 11.36 2.18
C GLU A 71 -18.14 12.64 2.88
N GLU A 72 -17.66 13.83 2.50
CA GLU A 72 -18.17 15.14 2.98
C GLU A 72 -18.70 16.07 1.86
N ASP A 73 -19.49 15.56 0.90
CA ASP A 73 -20.31 16.43 0.02
C ASP A 73 -21.74 15.89 -0.19
N TRP A 74 -22.53 15.76 0.89
CA TRP A 74 -24.02 15.69 0.84
C TRP A 74 -24.71 16.26 2.09
#